data_AF-A0A917TNT2-F1
#
_entry.id   AF-A0A917TNT2-F1
#
_cell.length_a   1.000
_cell.length_b   1.000
_cell.length_c   1.000
_cell.angle_alpha   90.00
_cell.angle_beta   90.00
_cell.angle_gamma   90.00
#
_symmetry.space_group_name_H-M   'P 1'
#
loop_
_entity.id
_entity.type
_entity.pdbx_description
1 polymer ?
#
loop_
_entity_poly.entity_id
_entity_poly.type
_entity_poly.pdbx_seq_one_letter_code
_entity_poly.pdbx_strand_id
1 'polypeptide(L)'
;MPVHSPALLEPPRASATPPSAAGKKKPGKKKRRKDPLWARLTLVFGAVLMMTSGVAIVGSKAVISQATGNISQRNLLDEAGKSQAEGGGDLNGPIDLLLLGVDARERWDADDVRADSIIVLHIPATHDQAYLISIPRDTEARIPAFEKTGYPGGVGKVNGAFQAGARNGGGWEGGAQLMAKTIKGMTGISFDGAAIINFGGFKGVIDALGSVRICVKQEVASHHMSYVDGKPMWNADAKKTGKPRTPVVHKKGCRNMKGWAALDYSRQRYGLKDGDYDRQANQQQLIKAMAKKATQDGVMTNPIKLNGLLKAAGKAFILDTGGVSVEDFVFTMRGVTGNELIMLKTNGGTFHAGGNGNEALDERTMDMFRAVRQDKLAEFVFYNPEVISSRG
;
A
#
# COMPACT_ATOMS: atom_id res chain seq x y z
N MET A 1 -81.12 61.19 34.40
CA MET A 1 -81.69 60.40 35.53
C MET A 1 -80.73 59.27 35.86
N PRO A 2 -80.63 58.88 37.14
CA PRO A 2 -79.44 58.30 37.82
C PRO A 2 -79.49 56.74 37.80
N VAL A 3 -78.63 55.90 38.40
CA VAL A 3 -78.22 55.77 39.81
C VAL A 3 -77.10 54.69 39.97
N HIS A 4 -76.06 55.05 40.73
CA HIS A 4 -75.19 54.36 41.72
C HIS A 4 -74.84 52.84 41.74
N SER A 5 -73.54 52.60 42.01
CA SER A 5 -72.94 51.48 42.79
C SER A 5 -73.21 51.58 44.30
N PRO A 6 -73.15 50.48 45.09
CA PRO A 6 -72.00 50.17 46.00
C PRO A 6 -71.87 48.63 46.28
N ALA A 7 -71.07 48.03 47.18
CA ALA A 7 -69.76 48.20 47.83
C ALA A 7 -69.38 46.81 48.44
N LEU A 8 -68.09 46.61 48.73
CA LEU A 8 -67.46 45.47 49.42
C LEU A 8 -67.73 45.45 50.93
N LEU A 9 -67.75 44.26 51.56
CA LEU A 9 -67.49 44.05 53.00
C LEU A 9 -66.89 42.64 53.30
N GLU A 10 -65.68 42.61 53.88
CA GLU A 10 -65.15 41.60 54.84
C GLU A 10 -65.67 41.96 56.28
N PRO A 11 -65.40 41.27 57.43
CA PRO A 11 -64.30 40.33 57.81
C PRO A 11 -64.80 39.19 58.78
N PRO A 12 -64.09 38.56 59.79
CA PRO A 12 -63.05 39.06 60.71
C PRO A 12 -61.78 38.19 60.89
N ARG A 13 -60.76 38.86 61.46
CA ARG A 13 -59.49 38.33 62.01
C ARG A 13 -59.71 37.51 63.29
N ALA A 14 -58.85 36.52 63.52
CA ALA A 14 -58.53 36.02 64.86
C ALA A 14 -57.01 36.02 65.11
N SER A 15 -56.67 36.34 66.35
CA SER A 15 -55.42 36.82 66.93
C SER A 15 -54.39 35.72 67.29
N ALA A 16 -53.13 36.15 67.43
CA ALA A 16 -51.96 35.36 67.79
C ALA A 16 -51.80 35.10 69.30
N THR A 17 -51.11 34.00 69.67
CA THR A 17 -50.25 33.92 70.88
C THR A 17 -49.16 32.82 70.71
N PRO A 18 -47.88 33.05 71.11
CA PRO A 18 -46.73 32.12 71.00
C PRO A 18 -46.34 31.49 72.37
N PRO A 19 -45.19 30.81 72.58
CA PRO A 19 -44.36 29.92 71.74
C PRO A 19 -44.20 28.50 72.37
N SER A 20 -43.71 27.50 71.63
CA SER A 20 -42.99 26.38 72.25
C SER A 20 -41.83 25.92 71.36
N ALA A 21 -40.65 25.86 71.98
CA ALA A 21 -39.38 25.56 71.38
C ALA A 21 -39.35 24.09 70.89
N ALA A 22 -39.33 23.89 69.58
CA ALA A 22 -38.96 22.61 68.98
C ALA A 22 -37.69 22.82 68.13
N GLY A 23 -36.63 22.11 68.52
CA GLY A 23 -35.25 22.42 68.17
C GLY A 23 -34.94 22.47 66.67
N LYS A 24 -34.00 23.35 66.33
CA LYS A 24 -33.25 23.34 65.06
C LYS A 24 -32.64 21.94 64.86
N LYS A 25 -33.30 21.07 64.08
CA LYS A 25 -32.65 19.88 63.53
C LYS A 25 -31.60 20.36 62.53
N LYS A 26 -30.32 20.19 62.91
CA LYS A 26 -29.16 20.38 62.04
C LYS A 26 -29.43 19.67 60.70
N PRO A 27 -29.08 20.26 59.54
CA PRO A 27 -29.20 19.55 58.27
C PRO A 27 -28.31 18.31 58.35
N GLY A 28 -28.93 17.13 58.36
CA GLY A 28 -28.21 15.87 58.30
C GLY A 28 -27.39 15.85 57.02
N LYS A 29 -26.06 15.80 57.15
CA LYS A 29 -25.16 15.60 56.01
C LYS A 29 -25.68 14.41 55.20
N LYS A 30 -26.17 14.63 53.97
CA LYS A 30 -26.49 13.54 53.04
C LYS A 30 -25.23 12.67 52.94
N LYS A 31 -25.27 11.46 53.52
CA LYS A 31 -24.18 10.48 53.34
C LYS A 31 -24.10 10.21 51.84
N ARG A 32 -23.07 10.76 51.17
CA ARG A 32 -22.73 10.39 49.79
C ARG A 32 -22.70 8.87 49.74
N ARG A 33 -23.63 8.25 48.99
CA ARG A 33 -23.57 6.82 48.68
C ARG A 33 -22.19 6.58 48.08
N LYS A 34 -21.35 5.82 48.77
CA LYS A 34 -20.03 5.46 48.26
C LYS A 34 -20.27 4.52 47.09
N ASP A 35 -19.69 4.83 45.94
CA ASP A 35 -19.81 3.99 44.75
C ASP A 35 -19.33 2.58 45.09
N PRO A 36 -20.02 1.55 44.59
CA PRO A 36 -19.63 0.18 44.88
C PRO A 36 -18.25 -0.12 44.26
N LEU A 37 -17.47 -0.95 44.94
CA LEU A 37 -16.08 -1.26 44.57
C LEU A 37 -15.94 -1.74 43.11
N TRP A 38 -16.93 -2.48 42.61
CA TRP A 38 -16.94 -2.95 41.22
C TRP A 38 -17.02 -1.80 40.21
N ALA A 39 -17.78 -0.73 40.50
CA ALA A 39 -17.88 0.44 39.61
C ALA A 39 -16.58 1.25 39.58
N ARG A 40 -15.82 1.25 40.67
CA ARG A 40 -14.48 1.87 40.72
C ARG A 40 -13.45 1.02 40.00
N LEU A 41 -13.50 -0.30 40.17
CA LEU A 41 -12.63 -1.25 39.49
C LEU A 41 -12.84 -1.25 37.97
N THR A 42 -14.10 -1.19 37.49
CA THR A 42 -14.39 -1.08 36.05
C THR A 42 -13.93 0.25 35.47
N LEU A 43 -14.06 1.35 36.21
CA LEU A 43 -13.61 2.67 35.77
C LEU A 43 -12.07 2.77 35.73
N VAL A 44 -11.38 2.21 36.74
CA VAL A 44 -9.91 2.10 36.74
C VAL A 44 -9.43 1.18 35.63
N PHE A 45 -10.07 0.03 35.43
CA PHE A 45 -9.75 -0.88 34.34
C PHE A 45 -9.95 -0.21 32.97
N GLY A 46 -11.08 0.47 32.75
CA GLY A 46 -11.36 1.23 31.53
C GLY A 46 -10.36 2.37 31.31
N ALA A 47 -9.95 3.09 32.36
CA ALA A 47 -8.94 4.13 32.28
C ALA A 47 -7.54 3.57 31.96
N VAL A 48 -7.15 2.44 32.57
CA VAL A 48 -5.90 1.74 32.24
C VAL A 48 -5.93 1.22 30.80
N LEU A 49 -7.07 0.71 30.33
CA LEU A 49 -7.23 0.23 28.96
C LEU A 49 -7.16 1.40 27.96
N MET A 50 -7.78 2.55 28.27
CA MET A 50 -7.63 3.78 27.47
C MET A 50 -6.22 4.36 27.49
N MET A 51 -5.54 4.36 28.64
CA MET A 51 -4.15 4.84 28.72
C MET A 51 -3.21 3.92 27.99
N THR A 52 -3.36 2.60 28.13
CA THR A 52 -2.54 1.62 27.40
C THR A 52 -2.81 1.67 25.89
N SER A 53 -4.06 1.85 25.45
CA SER A 53 -4.38 2.04 24.04
C SER A 53 -3.86 3.39 23.51
N GLY A 54 -3.98 4.47 24.27
CA GLY A 54 -3.47 5.79 23.91
C GLY A 54 -1.95 5.84 23.83
N VAL A 55 -1.25 5.25 24.81
CA VAL A 55 0.21 5.08 24.82
C VAL A 55 0.65 4.15 23.69
N ALA A 56 -0.11 3.09 23.38
CA ALA A 56 0.18 2.22 22.25
C ALA A 56 0.07 2.98 20.90
N ILE A 57 -0.95 3.83 20.71
CA ILE A 57 -1.12 4.61 19.48
C ILE A 57 -0.03 5.69 19.36
N VAL A 58 0.17 6.51 20.40
CA VAL A 58 1.16 7.60 20.39
C VAL A 58 2.59 7.02 20.34
N GLY A 59 2.86 5.98 21.11
CA GLY A 59 4.14 5.26 21.09
C GLY A 59 4.43 4.59 19.76
N SER A 60 3.41 4.01 19.10
CA SER A 60 3.56 3.46 17.74
C SER A 60 3.89 4.56 16.73
N LYS A 61 3.21 5.71 16.78
CA LYS A 61 3.50 6.85 15.90
C LYS A 61 4.92 7.38 16.11
N ALA A 62 5.39 7.49 17.36
CA ALA A 62 6.76 7.93 17.66
C ALA A 62 7.83 6.96 17.14
N VAL A 63 7.63 5.64 17.31
CA VAL A 63 8.54 4.61 16.78
C VAL A 63 8.54 4.60 15.24
N ILE A 64 7.37 4.73 14.61
CA ILE A 64 7.25 4.82 13.16
C ILE A 64 8.00 6.06 12.66
N SER A 65 7.78 7.23 13.25
CA SER A 65 8.45 8.48 12.86
C SER A 65 9.99 8.38 12.94
N GLN A 66 10.50 7.77 14.01
CA GLN A 66 11.94 7.52 14.15
C GLN A 66 12.48 6.52 13.12
N ALA A 67 11.67 5.52 12.74
CA ALA A 67 12.03 4.52 11.74
C ALA A 67 11.95 5.06 10.30
N THR A 68 10.99 5.94 10.03
CA THR A 68 10.69 6.50 8.70
C THR A 68 11.58 7.68 8.33
N GLY A 69 12.29 8.29 9.28
CA GLY A 69 13.23 9.39 9.03
C GLY A 69 14.37 9.08 8.04
N ASN A 70 14.61 7.80 7.71
CA ASN A 70 15.59 7.37 6.71
C ASN A 70 14.97 6.93 5.36
N ILE A 71 13.64 7.02 5.21
CA ILE A 71 12.99 6.69 3.94
C ILE A 71 13.29 7.81 2.95
N SER A 72 13.91 7.46 1.82
CA SER A 72 14.16 8.40 0.74
C SER A 72 12.84 8.82 0.11
N GLN A 73 12.33 9.97 0.52
CA GLN A 73 11.19 10.61 -0.12
C GLN A 73 11.65 11.43 -1.32
N ARG A 74 11.00 11.21 -2.46
CA ARG A 74 11.19 11.99 -3.67
C ARG A 74 9.84 12.25 -4.31
N ASN A 75 9.75 13.32 -5.10
CA ASN A 75 8.57 13.56 -5.92
C ASN A 75 8.65 12.65 -7.15
N LEU A 76 8.02 11.49 -7.10
CA LEU A 76 8.01 10.49 -8.17
C LEU A 76 6.82 10.68 -9.12
N LEU A 77 5.79 11.44 -8.71
CA LEU A 77 4.54 11.55 -9.44
C LEU A 77 4.45 12.82 -10.29
N ASP A 78 4.96 13.95 -9.81
CA ASP A 78 4.81 15.26 -10.44
C ASP A 78 3.34 15.53 -10.84
N GLU A 79 3.06 15.85 -12.10
CA GLU A 79 1.70 16.07 -12.62
C GLU A 79 0.80 14.81 -12.64
N ALA A 80 1.38 13.63 -12.43
CA ALA A 80 0.62 12.38 -12.39
C ALA A 80 -0.02 12.10 -11.02
N GLY A 81 0.32 12.88 -9.99
CA GLY A 81 -0.32 12.79 -8.68
C GLY A 81 -1.81 13.17 -8.73
N LYS A 82 -2.59 12.66 -7.78
CA LYS A 82 -3.96 13.14 -7.56
C LYS A 82 -3.93 14.60 -7.15
N SER A 83 -4.72 15.41 -7.85
CA SER A 83 -5.01 16.77 -7.43
C SER A 83 -5.91 16.78 -6.19
N GLN A 84 -5.98 17.91 -5.50
CA GLN A 84 -6.93 18.11 -4.39
C GLN A 84 -8.39 17.88 -4.82
N ALA A 85 -8.73 18.22 -6.07
CA ALA A 85 -10.07 17.98 -6.63
C ALA A 85 -10.38 16.48 -6.85
N GLU A 86 -9.34 15.66 -7.03
CA GLU A 86 -9.43 14.20 -7.12
C GLU A 86 -9.34 13.52 -5.74
N GLY A 87 -9.31 14.29 -4.64
CA GLY A 87 -9.14 13.78 -3.28
C GLY A 87 -7.68 13.52 -2.87
N GLY A 88 -6.70 14.03 -3.63
CA GLY A 88 -5.29 13.87 -3.29
C GLY A 88 -4.89 14.65 -2.03
N GLY A 89 -3.91 14.12 -1.30
CA GLY A 89 -3.38 14.73 -0.07
C GLY A 89 -4.06 14.25 1.22
N ASP A 90 -5.11 13.44 1.13
CA ASP A 90 -5.57 12.58 2.20
C ASP A 90 -5.78 11.14 1.70
N LEU A 91 -5.87 10.17 2.62
CA LEU A 91 -6.03 8.76 2.28
C LEU A 91 -7.40 8.22 2.69
N ASN A 92 -8.43 9.08 2.78
CA ASN A 92 -9.77 8.67 3.22
C ASN A 92 -10.61 8.06 2.10
N GLY A 93 -10.31 8.41 0.84
CA GLY A 93 -10.97 7.88 -0.35
C GLY A 93 -10.31 6.60 -0.90
N PRO A 94 -10.60 6.24 -2.17
CA PRO A 94 -9.88 5.17 -2.83
C PRO A 94 -8.42 5.57 -3.04
N ILE A 95 -7.51 4.63 -2.80
CA ILE A 95 -6.06 4.85 -2.84
C ILE A 95 -5.46 4.11 -4.03
N ASP A 96 -4.73 4.82 -4.88
CA ASP A 96 -4.05 4.28 -6.05
C ASP A 96 -2.55 4.52 -5.95
N LEU A 97 -1.75 3.46 -5.85
CA LEU A 97 -0.29 3.54 -5.82
C LEU A 97 0.36 2.96 -7.07
N LEU A 98 1.38 3.63 -7.59
CA LEU A 98 2.22 3.13 -8.68
C LEU A 98 3.48 2.44 -8.13
N LEU A 99 3.59 1.14 -8.33
CA LEU A 99 4.74 0.34 -7.90
C LEU A 99 5.63 -0.01 -9.10
N LEU A 100 6.87 0.46 -9.06
CA LEU A 100 7.85 0.32 -10.13
C LEU A 100 9.01 -0.56 -9.68
N GLY A 101 9.22 -1.68 -10.37
CA GLY A 101 10.39 -2.53 -10.19
C GLY A 101 11.40 -2.27 -11.29
N VAL A 102 12.60 -1.84 -10.89
CA VAL A 102 13.71 -1.54 -11.80
C VAL A 102 14.82 -2.59 -11.68
N ASP A 103 15.32 -3.11 -12.81
CA ASP A 103 16.51 -3.98 -12.84
C ASP A 103 17.78 -3.12 -12.90
N ALA A 104 17.97 -2.27 -11.90
CA ALA A 104 19.23 -1.57 -11.70
C ALA A 104 20.16 -2.46 -10.87
N ARG A 105 21.20 -3.01 -11.49
CA ARG A 105 22.36 -3.54 -10.75
C ARG A 105 23.18 -2.33 -10.30
N GLU A 106 23.85 -2.39 -9.14
CA GLU A 106 24.63 -1.28 -8.54
C GLU A 106 25.64 -0.58 -9.48
N ARG A 107 25.91 -1.14 -10.67
CA ARG A 107 26.82 -0.60 -11.71
C ARG A 107 26.12 0.09 -12.89
N TRP A 108 24.79 0.16 -12.90
CA TRP A 108 24.03 0.72 -14.01
C TRP A 108 23.63 2.14 -13.64
N ASP A 109 24.12 3.11 -14.41
CA ASP A 109 23.66 4.50 -14.29
C ASP A 109 22.15 4.56 -14.55
N ALA A 110 21.48 5.46 -13.83
CA ALA A 110 20.03 5.64 -13.91
C ALA A 110 19.52 5.79 -15.36
N ASP A 111 20.34 6.39 -16.23
CA ASP A 111 20.08 6.71 -17.63
C ASP A 111 19.83 5.49 -18.55
N ASP A 112 20.23 4.28 -18.14
CA ASP A 112 19.99 3.04 -18.90
C ASP A 112 19.04 2.04 -18.20
N VAL A 113 18.36 2.49 -17.15
CA VAL A 113 17.43 1.65 -16.39
C VAL A 113 16.02 1.73 -16.99
N ARG A 114 15.35 0.59 -17.08
CA ARG A 114 13.92 0.47 -17.43
C ARG A 114 13.13 -0.06 -16.24
N ALA A 115 11.85 0.31 -16.16
CA ALA A 115 10.91 -0.34 -15.26
C ALA A 115 10.39 -1.62 -15.92
N ASP A 116 10.80 -2.77 -15.39
CA ASP A 116 10.38 -4.08 -15.91
C ASP A 116 9.19 -4.67 -15.13
N SER A 117 8.83 -4.06 -14.00
CA SER A 117 7.60 -4.35 -13.26
C SER A 117 6.84 -3.04 -13.10
N ILE A 118 5.62 -2.98 -13.63
CA ILE A 118 4.73 -1.82 -13.53
C ILE A 118 3.44 -2.35 -12.94
N ILE A 119 3.14 -1.99 -11.68
CA ILE A 119 1.99 -2.50 -10.96
C ILE A 119 1.22 -1.32 -10.37
N VAL A 120 -0.08 -1.27 -10.64
CA VAL A 120 -1.01 -0.39 -9.94
C VAL A 120 -1.57 -1.17 -8.75
N LEU A 121 -1.41 -0.62 -7.55
CA LEU A 121 -2.12 -1.06 -6.36
C LEU A 121 -3.35 -0.16 -6.18
N HIS A 122 -4.54 -0.74 -6.25
CA HIS A 122 -5.79 -0.04 -5.99
C HIS A 122 -6.42 -0.55 -4.69
N ILE A 123 -6.82 0.36 -3.82
CA ILE A 123 -7.51 0.09 -2.57
C ILE A 123 -8.83 0.87 -2.64
N PRO A 124 -9.99 0.20 -2.68
CA PRO A 124 -11.27 0.89 -2.74
C PRO A 124 -11.51 1.77 -1.52
N ALA A 125 -12.42 2.74 -1.58
CA ALA A 125 -12.68 3.66 -0.45
C ALA A 125 -13.11 2.97 0.86
N THR A 126 -13.59 1.73 0.78
CA THR A 126 -13.90 0.88 1.94
C THR A 126 -12.66 0.43 2.71
N HIS A 127 -11.47 0.48 2.08
CA HIS A 127 -10.19 -0.03 2.59
C HIS A 127 -10.24 -1.46 3.14
N ASP A 128 -11.15 -2.30 2.63
CA ASP A 128 -11.34 -3.69 3.06
C ASP A 128 -10.67 -4.72 2.13
N GLN A 129 -10.23 -4.27 0.96
CA GLN A 129 -9.57 -5.08 -0.06
C GLN A 129 -8.45 -4.28 -0.73
N ALA A 130 -7.56 -4.97 -1.41
CA ALA A 130 -6.50 -4.36 -2.19
C ALA A 130 -6.22 -5.18 -3.45
N TYR A 131 -6.06 -4.50 -4.58
CA TYR A 131 -5.95 -5.10 -5.90
C TYR A 131 -4.62 -4.74 -6.55
N LEU A 132 -3.87 -5.75 -6.98
CA LEU A 132 -2.64 -5.57 -7.75
C LEU A 132 -2.94 -5.78 -9.23
N ILE A 133 -2.68 -4.78 -10.07
CA ILE A 133 -2.90 -4.83 -11.52
C ILE A 133 -1.57 -4.59 -12.22
N SER A 134 -1.07 -5.59 -12.95
CA SER A 134 0.19 -5.46 -13.71
C SER A 134 -0.05 -4.86 -15.09
N ILE A 135 0.73 -3.86 -15.46
CA ILE A 135 0.79 -3.32 -16.82
C ILE A 135 1.93 -4.02 -17.56
N PRO A 136 1.67 -4.69 -18.70
CA PRO A 136 2.73 -5.36 -19.45
C PRO A 136 3.76 -4.36 -19.92
N ARG A 137 5.03 -4.59 -19.59
CA ARG A 137 6.12 -3.63 -19.82
C ARG A 137 6.38 -3.31 -21.31
N ASP A 138 5.93 -4.19 -22.21
CA ASP A 138 6.10 -4.07 -23.66
C ASP A 138 4.84 -3.46 -24.32
N THR A 139 3.80 -3.11 -23.54
CA THR A 139 2.61 -2.37 -24.00
C THR A 139 3.01 -1.09 -24.72
N GLU A 140 2.45 -0.87 -25.91
CA GLU A 140 2.62 0.37 -26.65
C GLU A 140 1.93 1.53 -25.94
N ALA A 141 2.66 2.62 -25.80
CA ALA A 141 2.24 3.83 -25.12
C ALA A 141 2.63 5.06 -25.94
N ARG A 142 1.78 6.09 -25.89
CA ARG A 142 2.16 7.44 -26.24
C ARG A 142 2.87 8.07 -25.04
N ILE A 143 4.19 8.14 -25.10
CA ILE A 143 5.03 8.74 -24.07
C ILE A 143 5.07 10.26 -24.34
N PRO A 144 4.63 11.10 -23.38
CA PRO A 144 4.61 12.54 -23.56
C PRO A 144 6.03 13.12 -23.61
N ALA A 145 6.14 14.35 -24.12
CA ALA A 145 7.38 15.12 -24.00
C ALA A 145 7.72 15.36 -22.52
N PHE A 146 9.02 15.44 -22.22
CA PHE A 146 9.52 15.61 -20.86
C PHE A 146 10.68 16.59 -20.84
N GLU A 147 10.38 17.82 -20.43
CA GLU A 147 11.31 18.95 -20.47
C GLU A 147 12.56 18.71 -19.61
N LYS A 148 12.40 18.08 -18.43
CA LYS A 148 13.51 17.83 -17.49
C LYS A 148 14.67 17.04 -18.12
N THR A 149 14.40 16.21 -19.12
CA THR A 149 15.43 15.44 -19.85
C THR A 149 15.56 15.83 -21.32
N GLY A 150 14.78 16.81 -21.79
CA GLY A 150 14.70 17.19 -23.21
C GLY A 150 14.10 16.09 -24.10
N TYR A 151 13.36 15.13 -23.55
CA TYR A 151 12.73 14.09 -24.35
C TYR A 151 11.56 14.68 -25.16
N PRO A 152 11.54 14.56 -26.50
CA PRO A 152 10.53 15.23 -27.33
C PRO A 152 9.15 14.56 -27.33
N GLY A 153 9.00 13.41 -26.66
CA GLY A 153 7.80 12.58 -26.76
C GLY A 153 7.87 11.59 -27.93
N GLY A 154 6.99 10.59 -27.91
CA GLY A 154 6.95 9.57 -28.96
C GLY A 154 6.00 8.42 -28.67
N VAL A 155 5.92 7.46 -29.59
CA VAL A 155 5.23 6.20 -29.39
C VAL A 155 6.28 5.09 -29.24
N GLY A 156 6.09 4.24 -28.25
CA GLY A 156 6.99 3.13 -27.98
C GLY A 156 6.50 2.26 -26.84
N LYS A 157 7.34 1.35 -26.37
CA LYS A 157 7.01 0.48 -25.23
C LYS A 157 6.97 1.30 -23.94
N VAL A 158 5.97 1.03 -23.10
CA VAL A 158 5.73 1.76 -21.86
C VAL A 158 6.94 1.73 -20.92
N ASN A 159 7.70 0.64 -20.86
CA ASN A 159 8.94 0.58 -20.07
C ASN A 159 10.01 1.58 -20.50
N GLY A 160 9.96 2.04 -21.75
CA GLY A 160 10.84 3.06 -22.29
C GLY A 160 10.59 4.44 -21.70
N ALA A 161 9.39 4.71 -21.14
CA ALA A 161 9.09 5.97 -20.48
C ALA A 161 10.01 6.21 -19.28
N PHE A 162 10.31 5.16 -18.50
CA PHE A 162 11.23 5.27 -17.38
C PHE A 162 12.64 5.64 -17.84
N GLN A 163 13.14 4.96 -18.88
CA GLN A 163 14.45 5.24 -19.43
C GLN A 163 14.54 6.66 -20.00
N ALA A 164 13.53 7.10 -20.76
CA ALA A 164 13.49 8.44 -21.33
C ALA A 164 13.48 9.54 -20.26
N GLY A 165 12.78 9.31 -19.15
CA GLY A 165 12.72 10.23 -18.02
C GLY A 165 13.96 10.19 -17.12
N ALA A 166 14.75 9.11 -17.16
CA ALA A 166 15.94 8.96 -16.34
C ALA A 166 17.21 9.55 -16.95
N ARG A 167 17.25 9.70 -18.28
CA ARG A 167 18.41 10.24 -19.02
C ARG A 167 18.71 11.69 -18.68
N ASN A 168 19.89 12.16 -19.11
CA ASN A 168 20.28 13.57 -19.09
C ASN A 168 20.17 14.19 -17.68
N GLY A 169 20.49 13.42 -16.65
CA GLY A 169 20.43 13.86 -15.25
C GLY A 169 19.06 13.76 -14.59
N GLY A 170 18.02 13.23 -15.27
CA GLY A 170 16.70 13.01 -14.68
C GLY A 170 16.67 11.96 -13.56
N GLY A 171 17.56 10.97 -13.64
CA GLY A 171 17.69 9.94 -12.61
C GLY A 171 16.42 9.10 -12.42
N TRP A 172 16.35 8.31 -11.34
CA TRP A 172 15.16 7.51 -11.07
C TRP A 172 13.91 8.34 -10.79
N GLU A 173 14.08 9.58 -10.31
CA GLU A 173 12.99 10.51 -10.08
C GLU A 173 12.32 10.90 -11.40
N GLY A 174 13.08 11.44 -12.36
CA GLY A 174 12.55 11.79 -13.68
C GLY A 174 12.00 10.57 -14.42
N GLY A 175 12.64 9.39 -14.26
CA GLY A 175 12.14 8.14 -14.82
C GLY A 175 10.76 7.75 -14.28
N ALA A 176 10.55 7.86 -12.97
CA ALA A 176 9.26 7.59 -12.37
C ALA A 176 8.20 8.63 -12.75
N GLN A 177 8.56 9.93 -12.79
CA GLN A 177 7.64 11.00 -13.18
C GLN A 177 7.13 10.80 -14.61
N LEU A 178 8.02 10.54 -15.58
CA LEU A 178 7.61 10.30 -16.96
C LEU A 178 6.81 9.00 -17.11
N MET A 179 7.16 7.95 -16.36
CA MET A 179 6.38 6.72 -16.31
C MET A 179 4.96 6.99 -15.77
N ALA A 180 4.83 7.66 -14.63
CA ALA A 180 3.55 7.97 -14.01
C ALA A 180 2.66 8.81 -14.95
N LYS A 181 3.24 9.84 -15.61
CA LYS A 181 2.54 10.66 -16.61
C LYS A 181 2.08 9.84 -17.81
N THR A 182 2.91 8.89 -18.26
CA THR A 182 2.56 7.96 -19.35
C THR A 182 1.40 7.04 -18.95
N ILE A 183 1.46 6.41 -17.77
CA ILE A 183 0.38 5.54 -17.29
C ILE A 183 -0.92 6.32 -17.06
N LYS A 184 -0.85 7.53 -16.51
CA LYS A 184 -2.02 8.42 -16.37
C LYS A 184 -2.61 8.74 -17.74
N GLY A 185 -1.79 9.05 -18.74
CA GLY A 185 -2.27 9.30 -20.10
C GLY A 185 -2.94 8.08 -20.75
N MET A 186 -2.45 6.87 -20.46
CA MET A 186 -3.00 5.62 -21.01
C MET A 186 -4.28 5.18 -20.30
N THR A 187 -4.35 5.31 -18.97
CA THR A 187 -5.40 4.68 -18.14
C THR A 187 -6.38 5.69 -17.54
N GLY A 188 -5.98 6.96 -17.45
CA GLY A 188 -6.65 8.04 -16.73
C GLY A 188 -6.46 7.99 -15.21
N ILE A 189 -5.67 7.04 -14.69
CA ILE A 189 -5.48 6.89 -13.24
C ILE A 189 -4.47 7.94 -12.76
N SER A 190 -4.88 8.71 -11.75
CA SER A 190 -4.03 9.59 -10.95
C SER A 190 -3.63 8.84 -9.68
N PHE A 191 -2.42 9.08 -9.16
CA PHE A 191 -1.87 8.29 -8.06
C PHE A 191 -1.76 9.09 -6.75
N ASP A 192 -2.05 8.43 -5.63
CA ASP A 192 -1.83 8.94 -4.27
C ASP A 192 -0.38 8.75 -3.80
N GLY A 193 0.36 7.87 -4.46
CA GLY A 193 1.75 7.62 -4.12
C GLY A 193 2.42 6.72 -5.15
N ALA A 194 3.74 6.63 -5.05
CA ALA A 194 4.52 5.74 -5.88
C ALA A 194 5.69 5.16 -5.10
N ALA A 195 6.13 3.98 -5.49
CA ALA A 195 7.31 3.36 -4.93
C ALA A 195 8.18 2.77 -6.04
N ILE A 196 9.47 3.10 -6.03
CA ILE A 196 10.48 2.42 -6.85
C ILE A 196 11.22 1.43 -5.97
N ILE A 197 11.43 0.22 -6.48
CA ILE A 197 12.24 -0.80 -5.84
C ILE A 197 13.20 -1.46 -6.82
N ASN A 198 14.44 -1.67 -6.37
CA ASN A 198 15.39 -2.50 -7.08
C ASN A 198 15.42 -3.94 -6.53
N PHE A 199 16.03 -4.84 -7.29
CA PHE A 199 16.09 -6.26 -6.93
C PHE A 199 16.86 -6.56 -5.64
N GLY A 200 17.92 -5.80 -5.34
CA GLY A 200 18.63 -5.91 -4.06
C GLY A 200 17.72 -5.58 -2.87
N GLY A 201 16.88 -4.56 -3.03
CA GLY A 201 15.89 -4.11 -2.07
C GLY A 201 14.87 -5.19 -1.74
N PHE A 202 14.30 -5.85 -2.76
CA PHE A 202 13.34 -6.95 -2.55
C PHE A 202 13.95 -8.07 -1.71
N LYS A 203 15.18 -8.48 -2.03
CA LYS A 203 15.88 -9.51 -1.25
C LYS A 203 16.04 -9.07 0.21
N GLY A 204 16.47 -7.83 0.46
CA GLY A 204 16.68 -7.31 1.81
C GLY A 204 15.41 -7.33 2.67
N VAL A 205 14.28 -6.96 2.09
CA VAL A 205 12.97 -7.00 2.77
C VAL A 205 12.57 -8.44 3.11
N ILE A 206 12.72 -9.38 2.17
CA ILE A 206 12.37 -10.79 2.39
C ILE A 206 13.30 -11.42 3.43
N ASP A 207 14.59 -11.08 3.42
CA ASP A 207 15.55 -11.58 4.41
C ASP A 207 15.22 -11.06 5.82
N ALA A 208 14.71 -9.82 5.96
CA ALA A 208 14.21 -9.29 7.23
C ALA A 208 12.93 -10.03 7.70
N LEU A 209 12.11 -10.50 6.77
CA LEU A 209 10.98 -11.40 7.04
C LEU A 209 11.40 -12.88 7.20
N GLY A 210 12.68 -13.19 7.00
CA GLY A 210 13.28 -14.52 7.00
C GLY A 210 12.99 -15.36 5.74
N SER A 211 11.71 -15.49 5.35
CA SER A 211 11.28 -16.16 4.13
C SER A 211 9.83 -15.84 3.80
N VAL A 212 9.44 -16.07 2.54
CA VAL A 212 8.06 -15.91 2.07
C VAL A 212 7.53 -17.18 1.43
N ARG A 213 6.25 -17.48 1.61
CA ARG A 213 5.61 -18.66 1.00
C ARG A 213 5.26 -18.35 -0.45
N ILE A 214 5.87 -19.08 -1.38
CA ILE A 214 5.67 -18.95 -2.83
C ILE A 214 5.22 -20.30 -3.39
N CYS A 215 4.19 -20.27 -4.23
CA CYS A 215 3.63 -21.38 -4.98
C CYS A 215 4.11 -21.34 -6.43
N VAL A 216 4.99 -22.28 -6.76
CA VAL A 216 5.52 -22.46 -8.11
C VAL A 216 4.50 -23.24 -8.93
N LYS A 217 3.94 -22.62 -9.98
CA LYS A 217 2.89 -23.24 -10.82
C LYS A 217 3.46 -24.29 -11.78
N GLN A 218 4.65 -24.02 -12.31
CA GLN A 218 5.34 -24.85 -13.28
C GLN A 218 6.80 -25.01 -12.83
N GLU A 219 7.31 -26.23 -12.89
CA GLU A 219 8.75 -26.42 -12.69
C GLU A 219 9.54 -25.67 -13.76
N VAL A 220 10.56 -24.94 -13.34
CA VAL A 220 11.37 -24.10 -14.24
C VAL A 220 12.81 -24.01 -13.75
N ALA A 221 13.75 -24.18 -14.68
CA ALA A 221 15.16 -23.88 -14.42
C ALA A 221 15.38 -22.37 -14.44
N SER A 222 16.12 -21.86 -13.46
CA SER A 222 16.45 -20.44 -13.36
C SER A 222 17.24 -19.99 -14.57
N HIS A 223 16.81 -18.90 -15.19
CA HIS A 223 17.57 -18.22 -16.22
C HIS A 223 18.65 -17.29 -15.62
N HIS A 224 18.53 -16.93 -14.35
CA HIS A 224 19.37 -15.91 -13.73
C HIS A 224 20.43 -16.48 -12.79
N MET A 225 20.25 -17.71 -12.28
CA MET A 225 21.11 -18.29 -11.25
C MET A 225 21.55 -19.72 -11.56
N SER A 226 22.75 -20.05 -11.07
CA SER A 226 23.31 -21.41 -11.04
C SER A 226 23.85 -21.68 -9.64
N TYR A 227 24.01 -22.95 -9.28
CA TYR A 227 24.83 -23.35 -8.15
C TYR A 227 26.30 -23.43 -8.57
N VAL A 228 27.18 -22.91 -7.72
CA VAL A 228 28.65 -23.09 -7.77
C VAL A 228 29.07 -23.56 -6.39
N ASP A 229 29.75 -24.71 -6.31
CA ASP A 229 30.11 -25.36 -5.03
C ASP A 229 28.91 -25.50 -4.06
N GLY A 230 27.74 -25.86 -4.59
CA GLY A 230 26.51 -26.00 -3.82
C GLY A 230 25.87 -24.69 -3.35
N LYS A 231 26.42 -23.52 -3.70
CA LYS A 231 25.88 -22.20 -3.32
C LYS A 231 25.22 -21.49 -4.51
N PRO A 232 24.01 -20.93 -4.35
CA PRO A 232 23.33 -20.23 -5.42
C PRO A 232 24.06 -18.91 -5.74
N MET A 233 24.30 -18.65 -7.02
CA MET A 233 25.01 -17.48 -7.51
C MET A 233 24.37 -16.95 -8.79
N TRP A 234 24.29 -15.63 -8.93
CA TRP A 234 23.86 -15.00 -10.18
C TRP A 234 24.77 -15.44 -11.32
N ASN A 235 24.21 -15.76 -12.49
CA ASN A 235 24.94 -16.31 -13.63
C ASN A 235 26.09 -15.40 -14.08
N ALA A 236 25.94 -14.09 -13.94
CA ALA A 236 26.99 -13.11 -14.22
C ALA A 236 28.22 -13.26 -13.32
N ASP A 237 28.04 -13.63 -12.06
CA ASP A 237 29.13 -13.85 -11.10
C ASP A 237 29.62 -15.30 -11.14
N ALA A 238 28.71 -16.26 -11.31
CA ALA A 238 29.03 -17.68 -11.46
C ALA A 238 30.01 -17.89 -12.62
N LYS A 239 29.81 -17.19 -13.74
CA LYS A 239 30.73 -17.23 -14.90
C LYS A 239 32.16 -16.80 -14.55
N LYS A 240 32.33 -15.80 -13.68
CA LYS A 240 33.66 -15.28 -13.30
C LYS A 240 34.46 -16.28 -12.45
N THR A 241 33.79 -17.23 -11.80
CA THR A 241 34.46 -18.23 -10.95
C THR A 241 35.25 -19.28 -11.74
N GLY A 242 34.91 -19.50 -13.02
CA GLY A 242 35.48 -20.59 -13.83
C GLY A 242 35.11 -22.01 -13.37
N LYS A 243 34.28 -22.15 -12.33
CA LYS A 243 33.93 -23.44 -11.73
C LYS A 243 32.74 -24.10 -12.44
N PRO A 244 32.59 -25.44 -12.34
CA PRO A 244 31.40 -26.14 -12.79
C PRO A 244 30.13 -25.55 -12.17
N ARG A 245 29.08 -25.46 -12.99
CA ARG A 245 27.79 -24.88 -12.62
C ARG A 245 26.70 -25.90 -12.79
N THR A 246 25.78 -25.97 -11.83
CA THR A 246 24.53 -26.72 -11.98
C THR A 246 23.34 -25.77 -11.95
N PRO A 247 22.25 -26.06 -12.67
CA PRO A 247 21.11 -25.15 -12.74
C PRO A 247 20.39 -25.06 -11.39
N VAL A 248 19.97 -23.86 -11.01
CA VAL A 248 18.94 -23.70 -9.97
C VAL A 248 17.60 -24.10 -10.59
N VAL A 249 16.83 -24.96 -9.93
CA VAL A 249 15.51 -25.41 -10.42
C VAL A 249 14.43 -25.11 -9.39
N HIS A 250 13.43 -24.33 -9.80
CA HIS A 250 12.23 -24.08 -9.00
C HIS A 250 11.22 -25.18 -9.29
N LYS A 251 11.14 -26.19 -8.42
CA LYS A 251 10.17 -27.29 -8.53
C LYS A 251 8.74 -26.79 -8.40
N LYS A 252 7.75 -27.46 -8.98
CA LYS A 252 6.32 -27.15 -8.76
C LYS A 252 5.92 -27.29 -7.28
N GLY A 253 4.93 -26.50 -6.83
CA GLY A 253 4.36 -26.56 -5.48
C GLY A 253 4.73 -25.37 -4.58
N CYS A 254 4.08 -25.31 -3.41
CA CYS A 254 4.25 -24.21 -2.46
C CYS A 254 5.36 -24.49 -1.45
N ARG A 255 6.24 -23.52 -1.22
CA ARG A 255 7.33 -23.60 -0.24
C ARG A 255 7.71 -22.24 0.31
N ASN A 256 8.36 -22.24 1.47
CA ASN A 256 9.00 -21.03 1.99
C ASN A 256 10.32 -20.82 1.23
N MET A 257 10.44 -19.66 0.60
CA MET A 257 11.62 -19.25 -0.15
C MET A 257 12.36 -18.13 0.60
N LYS A 258 13.69 -18.27 0.69
CA LYS A 258 14.58 -17.20 1.17
C LYS A 258 14.64 -16.07 0.13
N GLY A 259 15.12 -14.89 0.51
CA GLY A 259 15.09 -13.70 -0.34
C GLY A 259 15.70 -13.90 -1.74
N TRP A 260 16.82 -14.61 -1.85
CA TRP A 260 17.44 -14.89 -3.15
C TRP A 260 16.56 -15.75 -4.07
N ALA A 261 15.93 -16.80 -3.53
CA ALA A 261 15.14 -17.75 -4.32
C ALA A 261 13.80 -17.15 -4.73
N ALA A 262 13.17 -16.41 -3.82
CA ALA A 262 11.93 -15.69 -4.08
C ALA A 262 12.12 -14.60 -5.16
N LEU A 263 13.24 -13.86 -5.08
CA LEU A 263 13.61 -12.86 -6.09
C LEU A 263 13.95 -13.49 -7.43
N ASP A 264 14.69 -14.60 -7.46
CA ASP A 264 15.00 -15.29 -8.70
C ASP A 264 13.73 -15.80 -9.40
N TYR A 265 12.84 -16.44 -8.64
CA TYR A 265 11.58 -16.94 -9.18
C TYR A 265 10.66 -15.81 -9.66
N SER A 266 10.57 -14.69 -8.93
CA SER A 266 9.74 -13.55 -9.34
C SER A 266 10.21 -12.88 -10.64
N ARG A 267 11.49 -13.04 -10.99
CA ARG A 267 12.06 -12.55 -12.25
C ARG A 267 11.92 -13.54 -13.41
N GLN A 268 11.57 -14.79 -13.13
CA GLN A 268 11.52 -15.83 -14.16
C GLN A 268 10.41 -15.55 -15.18
N ARG A 269 10.82 -15.43 -16.44
CA ARG A 269 9.93 -15.37 -17.63
C ARG A 269 10.26 -16.42 -18.68
N TYR A 270 11.49 -16.94 -18.67
CA TYR A 270 11.97 -17.89 -19.67
C TYR A 270 11.59 -19.32 -19.27
N GLY A 271 11.22 -20.15 -20.24
CA GLY A 271 10.80 -21.52 -19.98
C GLY A 271 9.46 -21.64 -19.24
N LEU A 272 8.72 -20.54 -19.09
CA LEU A 272 7.35 -20.50 -18.58
C LEU A 272 6.37 -20.38 -19.75
N LYS A 273 5.17 -20.97 -19.60
CA LYS A 273 4.18 -21.06 -20.67
C LYS A 273 3.77 -19.69 -21.23
N ASP A 274 3.46 -18.74 -20.35
CA ASP A 274 2.92 -17.43 -20.74
C ASP A 274 3.97 -16.31 -20.62
N GLY A 275 5.25 -16.68 -20.51
CA GLY A 275 6.39 -15.77 -20.62
C GLY A 275 6.38 -14.61 -19.62
N ASP A 276 6.25 -13.39 -20.13
CA ASP A 276 6.28 -12.17 -19.32
C ASP A 276 5.04 -12.03 -18.42
N TYR A 277 3.88 -12.53 -18.85
CA TYR A 277 2.66 -12.54 -18.02
C TYR A 277 2.84 -13.46 -16.80
N ASP A 278 3.59 -14.54 -16.96
CA ASP A 278 3.92 -15.41 -15.83
C ASP A 278 4.86 -14.73 -14.84
N ARG A 279 5.78 -13.90 -15.33
CA ARG A 279 6.65 -13.06 -14.48
C ARG A 279 5.83 -12.03 -13.72
N GLN A 280 4.91 -11.32 -14.38
CA GLN A 280 4.01 -10.35 -13.74
C GLN A 280 3.22 -11.01 -12.60
N ALA A 281 2.63 -12.18 -12.87
CA ALA A 281 1.90 -12.91 -11.84
C ALA A 281 2.81 -13.39 -10.68
N ASN A 282 4.08 -13.74 -10.96
CA ASN A 282 5.03 -14.08 -9.90
C ASN A 282 5.46 -12.85 -9.08
N GLN A 283 5.56 -11.66 -9.68
CA GLN A 283 5.84 -10.40 -8.99
C GLN A 283 4.70 -10.00 -8.06
N GLN A 284 3.45 -10.06 -8.54
CA GLN A 284 2.27 -9.85 -7.70
C GLN A 284 2.21 -10.86 -6.55
N GLN A 285 2.50 -12.14 -6.82
CA GLN A 285 2.54 -13.19 -5.79
C GLN A 285 3.60 -12.89 -4.73
N LEU A 286 4.76 -12.36 -5.13
CA LEU A 286 5.81 -11.98 -4.19
C LEU A 286 5.34 -10.85 -3.27
N ILE A 287 4.70 -9.81 -3.80
CA ILE A 287 4.14 -8.70 -3.01
C ILE A 287 3.09 -9.24 -2.03
N LYS A 288 2.14 -10.07 -2.52
CA LYS A 288 1.12 -10.72 -1.70
C LYS A 288 1.73 -11.59 -0.59
N ALA A 289 2.76 -12.37 -0.91
CA ALA A 289 3.43 -13.25 0.04
C ALA A 289 4.19 -12.46 1.12
N MET A 290 4.83 -11.34 0.77
CA MET A 290 5.47 -10.45 1.75
C MET A 290 4.45 -9.81 2.69
N ALA A 291 3.37 -9.24 2.16
CA ALA A 291 2.31 -8.66 2.98
C ALA A 291 1.68 -9.70 3.92
N LYS A 292 1.32 -10.87 3.39
CA LYS A 292 0.79 -11.99 4.17
C LYS A 292 1.77 -12.44 5.27
N LYS A 293 3.06 -12.55 4.95
CA LYS A 293 4.09 -12.93 5.92
C LYS A 293 4.24 -11.89 7.03
N ALA A 294 4.25 -10.60 6.70
CA ALA A 294 4.34 -9.53 7.69
C ALA A 294 3.12 -9.53 8.64
N THR A 295 1.92 -9.77 8.12
CA THR A 295 0.70 -9.91 8.92
C THR A 295 0.72 -11.15 9.81
N GLN A 296 1.09 -12.32 9.26
CA GLN A 296 1.14 -13.60 9.99
C GLN A 296 2.17 -13.62 11.12
N ASP A 297 3.32 -12.97 10.95
CA ASP A 297 4.38 -12.95 11.96
C ASP A 297 4.15 -11.89 13.06
N GLY A 298 2.98 -11.22 13.01
CA GLY A 298 2.65 -10.12 13.91
C GLY A 298 3.61 -8.94 13.77
N VAL A 299 4.22 -8.75 12.59
CA VAL A 299 5.14 -7.61 12.36
C VAL A 299 4.40 -6.31 12.59
N MET A 300 3.13 -6.25 12.15
CA MET A 300 2.30 -5.06 12.34
C MET A 300 2.01 -4.77 13.82
N THR A 301 1.88 -5.79 14.68
CA THR A 301 1.57 -5.61 16.10
C THR A 301 2.81 -5.55 17.00
N ASN A 302 4.00 -5.84 16.47
CA ASN A 302 5.25 -5.82 17.21
C ASN A 302 6.14 -4.64 16.76
N PRO A 303 6.36 -3.62 17.62
CA PRO A 303 7.08 -2.40 17.25
C PRO A 303 8.55 -2.65 16.87
N ILE A 304 9.21 -3.65 17.46
CA ILE A 304 10.61 -3.98 17.15
C ILE A 304 10.72 -4.59 15.75
N LYS A 305 9.84 -5.57 15.44
CA LYS A 305 9.78 -6.18 14.10
C LYS A 305 9.37 -5.16 13.05
N LEU A 306 8.39 -4.31 13.35
CA LEU A 306 7.93 -3.24 12.46
C LEU A 306 9.08 -2.29 12.12
N ASN A 307 9.82 -1.81 13.12
CA ASN A 307 10.98 -0.95 12.91
C ASN A 307 12.05 -1.64 12.04
N GLY A 308 12.33 -2.93 12.29
CA GLY A 308 13.25 -3.72 11.46
C GLY A 308 12.82 -3.80 9.99
N LEU A 309 11.53 -4.05 9.75
CA LEU A 309 10.95 -4.08 8.41
C LEU A 309 10.99 -2.70 7.75
N LEU A 310 10.56 -1.64 8.44
CA LEU A 310 10.60 -0.26 7.93
C LEU A 310 12.01 0.19 7.59
N LYS A 311 13.01 -0.18 8.39
CA LYS A 311 14.42 0.11 8.10
C LYS A 311 14.95 -0.65 6.89
N ALA A 312 14.55 -1.92 6.71
CA ALA A 312 14.90 -2.70 5.52
C ALA A 312 14.22 -2.11 4.27
N ALA A 313 12.94 -1.75 4.38
CA ALA A 313 12.18 -1.10 3.33
C ALA A 313 12.75 0.28 2.97
N GLY A 314 13.04 1.15 3.94
CA GLY A 314 13.57 2.49 3.69
C GLY A 314 14.92 2.51 2.96
N LYS A 315 15.71 1.43 3.05
CA LYS A 315 16.94 1.24 2.26
C LYS A 315 16.69 0.67 0.86
N ALA A 316 15.54 0.02 0.66
CA ALA A 316 15.18 -0.72 -0.55
C ALA A 316 14.30 0.09 -1.50
N PHE A 317 13.49 0.99 -0.97
CA PHE A 317 12.48 1.74 -1.68
C PHE A 317 12.81 3.23 -1.74
N ILE A 318 12.48 3.84 -2.88
CA ILE A 318 12.23 5.29 -2.97
C ILE A 318 10.72 5.45 -2.96
N LEU A 319 10.20 6.28 -2.06
CA LEU A 319 8.76 6.45 -1.84
C LEU A 319 8.33 7.89 -2.18
N ASP A 320 7.16 8.01 -2.77
CA ASP A 320 6.37 9.23 -2.84
C ASP A 320 5.02 8.95 -2.18
N THR A 321 4.64 9.78 -1.21
CA THR A 321 3.38 9.67 -0.45
C THR A 321 2.32 10.65 -0.95
N GLY A 322 2.54 11.32 -2.08
CA GLY A 322 1.56 12.25 -2.67
C GLY A 322 1.23 13.45 -1.77
N GLY A 323 2.18 13.84 -0.90
CA GLY A 323 2.00 14.92 0.06
C GLY A 323 1.42 14.50 1.42
N VAL A 324 1.10 13.22 1.62
CA VAL A 324 0.66 12.68 2.92
C VAL A 324 1.88 12.44 3.82
N SER A 325 1.73 12.62 5.15
CA SER A 325 2.79 12.28 6.10
C SER A 325 3.15 10.80 6.00
N VAL A 326 4.44 10.45 6.13
CA VAL A 326 4.84 9.03 6.05
C VAL A 326 4.24 8.22 7.18
N GLU A 327 4.04 8.82 8.34
CA GLU A 327 3.40 8.18 9.48
C GLU A 327 1.95 7.78 9.16
N ASP A 328 1.15 8.69 8.58
CA ASP A 328 -0.24 8.41 8.24
C ASP A 328 -0.34 7.46 7.04
N PHE A 329 0.58 7.57 6.08
CA PHE A 329 0.71 6.61 4.98
C PHE A 329 0.99 5.19 5.50
N VAL A 330 2.00 5.02 6.35
CA VAL A 330 2.35 3.72 6.94
C VAL A 330 1.20 3.19 7.81
N PHE A 331 0.53 4.06 8.57
CA PHE A 331 -0.61 3.66 9.40
C PHE A 331 -1.79 3.17 8.56
N THR A 332 -2.13 3.88 7.48
CA THR A 332 -3.20 3.49 6.55
C THR A 332 -2.86 2.18 5.85
N MET A 333 -1.64 2.07 5.30
CA MET A 333 -1.19 0.86 4.63
C MET A 333 -1.13 -0.35 5.58
N ARG A 334 -0.78 -0.14 6.86
CA ARG A 334 -0.84 -1.20 7.87
C ARG A 334 -2.25 -1.79 8.02
N GLY A 335 -3.30 -0.97 7.97
CA GLY A 335 -4.68 -1.45 7.95
C GLY A 335 -4.97 -2.30 6.72
N VAL A 336 -4.56 -1.81 5.54
CA VAL A 336 -4.78 -2.47 4.25
C VAL A 336 -4.02 -3.80 4.13
N THR A 337 -2.80 -3.91 4.69
CA THR A 337 -2.03 -5.18 4.67
C THR A 337 -2.66 -6.31 5.47
N GLY A 338 -3.64 -6.01 6.33
CA GLY A 338 -4.47 -7.01 6.99
C GLY A 338 -5.49 -7.67 6.07
N ASN A 339 -5.77 -7.07 4.91
CA ASN A 339 -6.81 -7.49 3.99
C ASN A 339 -6.33 -8.52 2.97
N GLU A 340 -7.30 -9.09 2.24
CA GLU A 340 -6.99 -9.93 1.11
C GLU A 340 -6.45 -9.09 -0.06
N LEU A 341 -5.22 -9.41 -0.49
CA LEU A 341 -4.63 -8.91 -1.73
C LEU A 341 -5.09 -9.77 -2.91
N ILE A 342 -5.82 -9.17 -3.83
CA ILE A 342 -6.34 -9.80 -5.05
C ILE A 342 -5.40 -9.44 -6.21
N MET A 343 -4.95 -10.44 -6.94
CA MET A 343 -4.04 -10.25 -8.08
C MET A 343 -4.86 -10.29 -9.36
N LEU A 344 -4.80 -9.22 -10.17
CA LEU A 344 -5.51 -9.11 -11.44
C LEU A 344 -4.52 -9.13 -12.60
N LYS A 345 -4.89 -9.84 -13.67
CA LYS A 345 -4.12 -9.93 -14.92
C LYS A 345 -4.77 -9.06 -15.99
N THR A 346 -3.94 -8.39 -16.76
CA THR A 346 -4.31 -7.65 -17.97
C THR A 346 -4.32 -8.59 -19.18
N ASN A 347 -5.04 -8.23 -20.24
CA ASN A 347 -5.13 -8.96 -21.51
C ASN A 347 -5.46 -10.46 -21.37
N GLY A 348 -6.29 -10.82 -20.37
CA GLY A 348 -6.61 -12.21 -20.05
C GLY A 348 -5.41 -13.06 -19.57
N GLY A 349 -4.24 -12.44 -19.34
CA GLY A 349 -2.98 -13.11 -19.00
C GLY A 349 -2.13 -13.52 -20.19
N THR A 350 -2.39 -12.97 -21.38
CA THR A 350 -1.68 -13.32 -22.61
C THR A 350 -1.39 -12.08 -23.44
N PHE A 351 -0.39 -12.16 -24.32
CA PHE A 351 -0.09 -11.09 -25.26
C PHE A 351 -1.30 -10.75 -26.13
N HIS A 352 -1.58 -9.46 -26.27
CA HIS A 352 -2.63 -8.94 -27.14
C HIS A 352 -2.02 -7.96 -28.14
N ALA A 353 -2.11 -8.29 -29.44
CA ALA A 353 -1.56 -7.48 -30.50
C ALA A 353 -2.49 -6.30 -30.83
N GLY A 354 -1.94 -5.08 -30.85
CA GLY A 354 -2.58 -3.91 -31.43
C GLY A 354 -2.53 -3.91 -32.97
N GLY A 355 -3.11 -2.87 -33.58
CA GLY A 355 -3.22 -2.76 -35.04
C GLY A 355 -1.89 -2.69 -35.81
N ASN A 356 -0.78 -2.42 -35.13
CA ASN A 356 0.58 -2.40 -35.67
C ASN A 356 1.45 -3.58 -35.24
N GLY A 357 0.86 -4.59 -34.58
CA GLY A 357 1.56 -5.78 -34.08
C GLY A 357 2.29 -5.60 -32.75
N ASN A 358 2.34 -4.38 -32.19
CA ASN A 358 2.86 -4.15 -30.84
C ASN A 358 1.85 -4.59 -29.77
N GLU A 359 2.30 -4.81 -28.54
CA GLU A 359 1.39 -5.16 -27.45
C GLU A 359 0.45 -3.99 -27.15
N ALA A 360 -0.85 -4.24 -27.03
CA ALA A 360 -1.85 -3.25 -26.65
C ALA A 360 -2.70 -3.79 -25.50
N LEU A 361 -3.33 -2.89 -24.75
CA LEU A 361 -4.34 -3.27 -23.76
C LEU A 361 -5.66 -3.57 -24.46
N ASP A 362 -6.26 -4.71 -24.14
CA ASP A 362 -7.57 -5.09 -24.65
C ASP A 362 -8.69 -4.24 -24.02
N GLU A 363 -9.88 -4.26 -24.64
CA GLU A 363 -11.02 -3.46 -24.20
C GLU A 363 -11.41 -3.76 -22.74
N ARG A 364 -11.37 -5.04 -22.34
CA ARG A 364 -11.67 -5.47 -20.98
C ARG A 364 -10.68 -4.91 -19.96
N THR A 365 -9.40 -4.85 -20.31
CA THR A 365 -8.38 -4.22 -19.47
C THR A 365 -8.63 -2.72 -19.34
N MET A 366 -9.07 -2.07 -20.42
CA MET A 366 -9.45 -0.67 -20.38
C MET A 366 -10.73 -0.42 -19.57
N ASP A 367 -11.72 -1.32 -19.62
CA ASP A 367 -12.89 -1.32 -18.72
C ASP A 367 -12.45 -1.46 -17.27
N MET A 368 -11.51 -2.36 -16.97
CA MET A 368 -10.97 -2.54 -15.62
C MET A 368 -10.33 -1.27 -15.09
N PHE A 369 -9.51 -0.57 -15.88
CA PHE A 369 -8.93 0.72 -15.48
C PHE A 369 -9.99 1.83 -15.34
N ARG A 370 -11.06 1.80 -16.14
CA ARG A 370 -12.22 2.69 -15.92
C ARG A 370 -12.90 2.40 -14.58
N ALA A 371 -13.04 1.13 -14.20
CA ALA A 371 -13.61 0.73 -12.92
C ALA A 371 -12.73 1.17 -11.73
N VAL A 372 -11.40 1.11 -11.86
CA VAL A 372 -10.47 1.69 -10.86
C VAL A 372 -10.78 3.17 -10.62
N ARG A 373 -10.84 3.98 -11.68
CA ARG A 373 -11.10 5.43 -11.57
C ARG A 373 -12.46 5.79 -10.97
N GLN A 374 -13.41 4.87 -11.04
CA GLN A 374 -14.77 5.06 -10.55
C GLN A 374 -14.99 4.44 -9.17
N ASP A 375 -13.96 3.86 -8.55
CA ASP A 375 -14.06 3.08 -7.31
C ASP A 375 -15.07 1.92 -7.41
N LYS A 376 -15.09 1.26 -8.58
CA LYS A 376 -16.00 0.14 -8.93
C LYS A 376 -15.25 -1.13 -9.30
N LEU A 377 -13.98 -1.25 -8.94
CA LEU A 377 -13.18 -2.40 -9.32
C LEU A 377 -13.72 -3.72 -8.76
N ALA A 378 -14.23 -3.71 -7.53
CA ALA A 378 -14.85 -4.90 -6.93
C ALA A 378 -16.06 -5.40 -7.73
N GLU A 379 -16.94 -4.47 -8.16
CA GLU A 379 -18.09 -4.79 -9.03
C GLU A 379 -17.62 -5.33 -10.39
N PHE A 380 -16.62 -4.69 -11.00
CA PHE A 380 -16.04 -5.15 -12.26
C PHE A 380 -15.49 -6.58 -12.15
N VAL A 381 -14.72 -6.87 -11.09
CA VAL A 381 -14.14 -8.20 -10.86
C VAL A 381 -15.21 -9.26 -10.60
N PHE A 382 -16.30 -8.90 -9.92
CA PHE A 382 -17.43 -9.80 -9.70
C PHE A 382 -18.05 -10.27 -11.03
N TYR A 383 -18.22 -9.36 -12.00
CA TYR A 383 -18.76 -9.69 -13.32
C TYR A 383 -17.73 -10.25 -14.31
N ASN A 384 -16.43 -10.10 -14.02
CA ASN A 384 -15.33 -10.55 -14.87
C ASN A 384 -14.32 -11.40 -14.06
N PRO A 385 -14.73 -12.52 -13.43
CA PRO A 385 -13.88 -13.29 -12.54
C PRO A 385 -12.63 -13.87 -13.23
N GLU A 386 -12.64 -13.98 -14.56
CA GLU A 386 -11.52 -14.44 -15.34
C GLU A 386 -10.33 -13.47 -15.37
N VAL A 387 -10.48 -12.22 -14.92
CA VAL A 387 -9.36 -11.28 -14.73
C VAL A 387 -8.56 -11.56 -13.46
N ILE A 388 -9.04 -12.45 -12.58
CA ILE A 388 -8.31 -12.87 -11.39
C ILE A 388 -7.17 -13.82 -11.78
N SER A 389 -5.98 -13.53 -11.24
CA SER A 389 -4.80 -14.39 -11.38
C SER A 389 -4.86 -15.53 -10.36
N SER A 390 -5.05 -16.76 -10.84
CA SER A 390 -5.21 -17.98 -10.02
C SER A 390 -3.91 -18.51 -9.38
N ARG A 391 -2.88 -17.66 -9.20
CA ARG A 391 -1.57 -18.05 -8.64
C ARG A 391 -1.45 -17.84 -7.12
N GLY A 392 -2.57 -17.74 -6.40
CA GLY A 392 -2.66 -17.41 -4.97
C GLY A 392 -2.63 -18.59 -4.02
#